data_AF-A0A1Z8WGK9-F1
#
_entry.id   AF-A0A1Z8WGK9-F1
#
_cell.length_a   1.000
_cell.length_b   1.000
_cell.length_c   1.000
_cell.angle_alpha   90.00
_cell.angle_beta   90.00
_cell.angle_gamma   90.00
#
_symmetry.space_group_name_H-M   'P 1'
#
loop_
_entity.id
_entity.type
_entity.pdbx_description
1 polymer ?
#
loop_
_entity_poly.entity_id
_entity_poly.type
_entity_poly.pdbx_seq_one_letter_code
_entity_poly.pdbx_strand_id
1 'polypeptide(L)'
;MSKKKFKDTTVGQLLFGAASVINPTLGSVLQGVTSPKEAIEAITKSDAPAEDKVKLQQIIFDQQNKEIQAITSRWQADSMSDSWLSKNVRPLVLVWCIVIFSMAGILDSIETLPFHINELWNDTFEKIMMSVVLAYFGGRTTEKASNIFKQK
;
A
#
# COMPACT_ATOMS: atom_id res chain seq x y z
N MET A 1 6.10 25.10 8.90
CA MET A 1 5.61 24.32 10.06
C MET A 1 6.80 23.87 10.90
N SER A 2 6.92 24.37 12.13
CA SER A 2 8.02 24.04 13.05
C SER A 2 8.00 22.54 13.37
N LYS A 3 9.13 21.84 13.13
CA LYS A 3 9.30 20.43 13.52
C LYS A 3 9.13 20.34 15.04
N LYS A 4 8.04 19.72 15.51
CA LYS A 4 7.80 19.46 16.93
C LYS A 4 8.99 18.67 17.49
N LYS A 5 9.57 19.13 18.59
CA LYS A 5 10.67 18.44 19.27
C LYS A 5 10.11 17.13 19.84
N PHE A 6 10.88 16.05 19.81
CA PHE A 6 10.44 14.70 20.20
C PHE A 6 9.79 14.66 21.60
N LYS A 7 10.30 15.46 22.54
CA LYS A 7 9.73 15.68 23.88
C LYS A 7 8.26 16.13 23.91
N ASP A 8 7.77 16.76 22.86
CA ASP A 8 6.42 17.31 22.75
C ASP A 8 5.46 16.33 22.02
N THR A 9 5.97 15.15 21.62
CA THR A 9 5.14 14.07 21.10
C THR A 9 4.61 13.23 22.26
N THR A 10 3.42 12.64 22.11
CA THR A 10 2.83 11.75 23.13
C THR A 10 3.79 10.61 23.52
N VAL A 11 4.57 10.14 22.55
CA VAL A 11 5.62 9.12 22.74
C VAL A 11 6.80 9.69 23.52
N GLY A 12 7.26 10.89 23.20
CA GLY A 12 8.33 11.56 23.94
C GLY A 12 7.94 11.89 25.37
N GLN A 13 6.70 12.29 25.65
CA GLN A 13 6.23 12.55 27.01
C GLN A 13 6.15 11.27 27.85
N LEU A 14 5.72 10.15 27.25
CA LEU A 14 5.70 8.84 27.92
C LEU A 14 7.11 8.31 28.21
N LEU A 15 8.03 8.42 27.25
CA LEU A 15 9.43 8.03 27.43
C LEU A 15 10.15 8.96 28.42
N PHE A 16 9.83 10.25 28.41
CA PHE A 16 10.35 11.21 29.39
C PHE A 16 9.84 10.91 30.79
N GLY A 17 8.54 10.62 30.93
CA GLY A 17 7.92 10.20 32.19
C GLY A 17 8.58 8.93 32.74
N ALA A 18 8.67 7.88 31.93
CA ALA A 18 9.31 6.63 32.33
C ALA A 18 10.80 6.82 32.69
N ALA A 19 11.56 7.57 31.88
CA ALA A 19 12.97 7.83 32.15
C ALA A 19 13.19 8.70 33.40
N SER A 20 12.31 9.68 33.67
CA SER A 20 12.38 10.50 34.88
C SER A 20 12.03 9.73 36.16
N VAL A 21 11.17 8.71 36.07
CA VAL A 21 10.84 7.79 37.17
C VAL A 21 11.98 6.81 37.45
N ILE A 22 12.73 6.40 36.40
CA ILE A 22 13.84 5.46 36.52
C ILE A 22 15.13 6.18 36.96
N ASN A 23 15.49 7.31 36.33
CA ASN A 23 16.66 8.11 36.71
C ASN A 23 16.59 9.55 36.15
N PRO A 24 16.66 10.61 36.99
CA PRO A 24 16.61 12.01 36.53
C PRO A 24 17.71 12.40 35.53
N THR A 25 18.84 11.69 35.56
CA THR A 25 19.96 11.85 34.62
C THR A 25 19.58 11.36 33.22
N LEU A 26 18.85 10.25 33.12
CA LEU A 26 18.36 9.69 31.85
C LEU A 26 17.23 10.54 31.26
N GLY A 27 16.37 11.11 32.10
CA GLY A 27 15.40 12.12 31.69
C GLY A 27 16.09 13.33 31.04
N SER A 28 17.14 13.86 31.66
CA SER A 28 17.91 15.00 31.13
C SER A 28 18.61 14.68 29.79
N VAL A 29 19.14 13.46 29.65
CA VAL A 29 19.79 13.00 28.42
C VAL A 29 18.79 12.81 27.28
N LEU A 30 17.58 12.33 27.56
CA LEU A 30 16.51 12.14 26.56
C LEU A 30 15.81 13.45 26.17
N GLN A 31 15.99 14.53 26.94
CA GLN A 31 15.39 15.85 26.71
C GLN A 31 15.88 16.52 25.42
N GLY A 32 17.08 16.16 24.96
CA GLY A 32 17.72 16.69 23.76
C GLY A 32 17.56 15.85 22.50
N VAL A 33 16.91 14.68 22.58
CA VAL A 33 17.05 13.64 21.56
C VAL A 33 15.85 13.59 20.63
N THR A 34 16.09 13.58 19.32
CA THR A 34 15.05 13.73 18.30
C THR A 34 14.64 12.44 17.62
N SER A 35 15.40 11.35 17.81
CA SER A 35 15.11 10.05 17.20
C SER A 35 15.38 8.87 18.15
N PRO A 36 14.71 7.73 17.95
CA PRO A 36 14.96 6.52 18.74
C PRO A 36 16.41 6.01 18.65
N LYS A 37 17.12 6.24 17.53
CA LYS A 37 18.54 5.90 17.36
C LYS A 37 19.44 6.76 18.22
N GLU A 38 19.24 8.07 18.18
CA GLU A 38 19.99 9.00 19.04
C GLU A 38 19.68 8.75 20.52
N ALA A 39 18.45 8.30 20.86
CA ALA A 39 18.06 8.01 22.24
C ALA A 39 18.83 6.79 22.77
N ILE A 40 18.97 5.76 21.95
CA ILE A 40 19.78 4.56 22.26
C ILE A 40 21.26 4.95 22.42
N GLU A 41 21.81 5.79 21.55
CA GLU A 41 23.20 6.25 21.64
C GLU A 41 23.45 7.09 22.90
N ALA A 42 22.52 7.98 23.25
CA ALA A 42 22.61 8.83 24.43
C ALA A 42 22.44 8.03 25.73
N ILE A 43 21.55 7.04 25.75
CA ILE A 43 21.40 6.08 26.86
C ILE A 43 22.69 5.24 27.00
N THR A 44 23.30 4.80 25.90
CA THR A 44 24.54 4.01 25.92
C THR A 44 25.72 4.80 26.48
N LYS A 45 25.82 6.10 26.13
CA LYS A 45 26.87 7.03 26.62
C LYS A 45 26.63 7.60 28.03
N SER A 46 25.42 7.49 28.58
CA SER A 46 25.11 8.01 29.92
C SER A 46 25.72 7.16 31.05
N ASP A 47 26.01 7.74 32.20
CA ASP A 47 26.62 7.05 33.36
C ASP A 47 25.59 6.30 34.24
N ALA A 48 24.50 5.82 33.63
CA ALA A 48 23.41 5.15 34.34
C ALA A 48 23.68 3.64 34.55
N PRO A 49 23.02 3.00 35.54
CA PRO A 49 23.13 1.56 35.78
C PRO A 49 22.80 0.73 34.52
N ALA A 50 23.56 -0.34 34.28
CA ALA A 50 23.42 -1.17 33.08
C ALA A 50 22.00 -1.77 32.92
N GLU A 51 21.33 -2.10 34.03
CA GLU A 51 19.96 -2.63 34.02
C GLU A 51 18.93 -1.64 33.51
N ASP A 52 19.06 -0.35 33.87
CA ASP A 52 18.12 0.70 33.46
C ASP A 52 18.29 1.04 31.98
N LYS A 53 19.52 0.96 31.47
CA LYS A 53 19.83 1.10 30.03
C LYS A 53 19.16 0.00 29.21
N VAL A 54 19.26 -1.26 29.65
CA VAL A 54 18.66 -2.41 28.95
C VAL A 54 17.14 -2.32 28.95
N LYS A 55 16.52 -1.97 30.08
CA LYS A 55 15.06 -1.79 30.16
C LYS A 55 14.56 -0.69 29.23
N LEU A 56 15.24 0.46 29.18
CA LEU A 56 14.87 1.55 28.28
C LEU A 56 15.06 1.19 26.81
N GLN A 57 16.15 0.50 26.46
CA GLN A 57 16.37 0.02 25.10
C GLN A 57 15.28 -0.97 24.68
N GLN A 58 14.86 -1.87 25.58
CA GLN A 58 13.78 -2.82 25.31
C GLN A 58 12.43 -2.12 25.13
N ILE A 59 12.10 -1.12 25.95
CA ILE A 59 10.89 -0.30 25.80
C ILE A 59 10.89 0.44 24.45
N ILE A 60 12.04 1.02 24.06
CA ILE A 60 12.18 1.71 22.76
C ILE A 60 11.99 0.72 21.60
N PHE A 61 12.54 -0.49 21.70
CA PHE A 61 12.44 -1.51 20.67
C PHE A 61 11.02 -2.06 20.53
N ASP A 62 10.34 -2.34 21.64
CA ASP A 62 8.95 -2.80 21.65
C ASP A 62 8.01 -1.74 21.06
N GLN A 63 8.27 -0.47 21.33
CA GLN A 63 7.50 0.63 20.77
C GLN A 63 7.71 0.74 19.25
N GLN A 64 8.95 0.64 18.77
CA GLN A 64 9.24 0.62 17.32
C GLN A 64 8.57 -0.56 16.63
N ASN A 65 8.61 -1.75 17.23
CA ASN A 65 7.95 -2.93 16.67
C ASN A 65 6.42 -2.73 16.56
N LYS A 66 5.78 -2.16 17.58
CA LYS A 66 4.34 -1.85 17.52
C LYS A 66 4.00 -0.83 16.44
N GLU A 67 4.83 0.20 16.26
CA GLU A 67 4.63 1.20 15.20
C GLU A 67 4.79 0.58 13.81
N ILE A 68 5.82 -0.24 13.59
CA ILE A 68 6.03 -0.97 12.33
C ILE A 68 4.88 -1.95 12.06
N GLN A 69 4.39 -2.65 13.09
CA GLN A 69 3.24 -3.55 12.97
C GLN A 69 1.96 -2.79 12.61
N ALA A 70 1.73 -1.61 13.20
CA ALA A 70 0.57 -0.77 12.87
C ALA A 70 0.66 -0.24 11.42
N ILE A 71 1.85 0.15 10.97
CA ILE A 71 2.08 0.57 9.57
C ILE A 71 1.81 -0.61 8.62
N THR A 72 2.37 -1.78 8.91
CA THR A 72 2.15 -3.01 8.12
C THR A 72 0.67 -3.37 8.08
N SER A 73 -0.02 -3.31 9.22
CA SER A 73 -1.45 -3.60 9.31
C SER A 73 -2.28 -2.63 8.48
N ARG A 74 -1.90 -1.35 8.44
CA ARG A 74 -2.54 -0.35 7.58
C ARG A 74 -2.31 -0.65 6.10
N TRP A 75 -1.09 -1.01 5.72
CA TRP A 75 -0.77 -1.39 4.33
C TRP A 75 -1.49 -2.66 3.90
N GLN A 76 -1.61 -3.63 4.81
CA GLN A 76 -2.35 -4.86 4.57
C GLN A 76 -3.85 -4.59 4.44
N ALA A 77 -4.43 -3.73 5.28
CA ALA A 77 -5.83 -3.31 5.16
C ALA A 77 -6.09 -2.57 3.84
N ASP A 78 -5.17 -1.68 3.42
CA ASP A 78 -5.26 -0.95 2.16
C ASP A 78 -5.16 -1.91 0.95
N SER A 79 -4.28 -2.89 1.00
CA SER A 79 -4.15 -3.94 -0.03
C SER A 79 -5.31 -4.94 -0.04
N MET A 80 -5.95 -5.19 1.11
CA MET A 80 -7.14 -6.04 1.20
C MET A 80 -8.41 -5.36 0.68
N SER A 81 -8.40 -4.03 0.51
CA SER A 81 -9.51 -3.31 -0.15
C SER A 81 -9.68 -3.70 -1.62
N ASP A 82 -8.69 -4.37 -2.24
CA ASP A 82 -8.84 -4.95 -3.57
C ASP A 82 -9.74 -6.19 -3.54
N SER A 83 -11.04 -5.94 -3.63
CA SER A 83 -12.07 -6.96 -3.76
C SER A 83 -11.79 -7.92 -4.94
N TRP A 84 -12.36 -9.13 -4.89
CA TRP A 84 -12.28 -10.08 -6.01
C TRP A 84 -12.74 -9.45 -7.33
N LEU A 85 -13.77 -8.59 -7.27
CA LEU A 85 -14.29 -7.89 -8.44
C LEU A 85 -13.26 -6.89 -9.00
N SER A 86 -12.57 -6.13 -8.14
CA SER A 86 -11.52 -5.19 -8.56
C SER A 86 -10.36 -5.90 -9.26
N LYS A 87 -9.99 -7.10 -8.79
CA LYS A 87 -8.92 -7.92 -9.41
C LYS A 87 -9.33 -8.52 -10.76
N ASN A 88 -10.62 -8.77 -10.96
CA ASN A 88 -11.16 -9.43 -12.14
C ASN A 88 -11.94 -8.49 -13.07
N VAL A 89 -12.00 -7.19 -12.80
CA VAL A 89 -12.73 -6.22 -13.63
C VAL A 89 -12.23 -6.24 -15.09
N ARG A 90 -10.93 -6.38 -15.30
CA ARG A 90 -10.32 -6.40 -16.64
C ARG A 90 -10.75 -7.61 -17.48
N PRO A 91 -10.63 -8.87 -17.00
CA PRO A 91 -11.17 -10.02 -17.73
C PRO A 91 -12.71 -10.00 -17.83
N LEU A 92 -13.42 -9.48 -16.82
CA LEU A 92 -14.89 -9.40 -16.86
C LEU A 92 -15.39 -8.43 -17.93
N VAL A 93 -14.73 -7.29 -18.12
CA VAL A 93 -15.06 -6.35 -19.20
C VAL A 93 -14.84 -7.00 -20.58
N LEU A 94 -13.78 -7.79 -20.75
CA LEU A 94 -13.56 -8.54 -22.01
C LEU A 94 -14.71 -9.52 -22.29
N VAL A 95 -15.10 -10.32 -21.29
CA VAL A 95 -16.21 -11.26 -21.43
C VAL A 95 -17.52 -10.54 -21.72
N TRP A 96 -17.79 -9.44 -21.01
CA TRP A 96 -18.98 -8.62 -21.23
C TRP A 96 -19.04 -8.06 -22.66
N CYS A 97 -17.94 -7.50 -23.17
CA CYS A 97 -17.87 -7.00 -24.55
C CYS A 97 -18.15 -8.12 -25.57
N ILE A 98 -17.54 -9.29 -25.39
CA ILE A 98 -17.76 -10.44 -26.30
C ILE A 98 -19.23 -10.86 -26.29
N VAL A 99 -19.87 -10.94 -25.12
CA VAL A 99 -21.27 -11.36 -24.99
C VAL A 99 -22.21 -10.33 -25.65
N ILE A 100 -22.04 -9.04 -25.33
CA ILE A 100 -22.88 -7.98 -25.89
C ILE A 100 -22.72 -7.88 -27.41
N PHE A 101 -21.49 -7.98 -27.93
CA PHE A 101 -21.28 -7.92 -29.38
C PHE A 101 -21.76 -9.18 -30.10
N SER A 102 -21.59 -10.36 -29.50
CA SER A 102 -22.17 -11.59 -30.04
C SER A 102 -23.69 -11.49 -30.11
N MET A 103 -24.32 -10.96 -29.05
CA MET A 103 -25.77 -10.73 -29.01
C MET A 103 -26.21 -9.67 -30.03
N ALA A 104 -25.47 -8.55 -30.16
CA ALA A 104 -25.76 -7.51 -31.14
C ALA A 104 -25.64 -8.03 -32.58
N GLY A 105 -24.60 -8.82 -32.89
CA GLY A 105 -24.43 -9.44 -34.19
C GLY A 105 -25.52 -10.47 -34.52
N ILE A 106 -25.98 -11.24 -33.53
CA ILE A 106 -27.14 -12.13 -33.71
C ILE A 106 -28.41 -11.32 -34.00
N LEU A 107 -28.67 -10.23 -33.27
CA LEU A 107 -29.84 -9.38 -33.48
C LEU A 107 -29.83 -8.68 -34.85
N ASP A 108 -28.66 -8.24 -35.32
CA ASP A 108 -28.47 -7.67 -36.67
C ASP A 108 -28.67 -8.71 -37.78
N SER A 109 -28.35 -9.98 -37.51
CA SER A 109 -28.52 -11.08 -38.45
C SER A 109 -29.97 -11.58 -38.57
N ILE A 110 -30.88 -11.11 -37.71
CA ILE A 110 -32.29 -11.50 -37.73
C ILE A 110 -33.07 -10.51 -38.60
N GLU A 111 -33.31 -10.87 -39.86
CA GLU A 111 -34.05 -10.05 -40.83
C GLU A 111 -35.50 -9.69 -40.42
N THR A 112 -36.07 -10.42 -39.45
CA THR A 112 -37.44 -10.18 -38.95
C THR A 112 -37.52 -9.07 -37.90
N LEU A 113 -36.39 -8.58 -37.38
CA LEU A 113 -36.32 -7.44 -36.47
C LEU A 113 -35.80 -6.21 -37.23
N PRO A 114 -36.42 -5.02 -37.10
CA PRO A 114 -35.94 -3.79 -37.71
C PRO A 114 -34.73 -3.20 -36.95
N PHE A 115 -33.79 -4.05 -36.55
CA PHE A 115 -32.56 -3.67 -35.88
C PHE A 115 -31.41 -3.92 -36.85
N HIS A 116 -30.92 -2.85 -37.47
CA HIS A 116 -29.75 -2.89 -38.32
C HIS A 116 -28.64 -2.05 -37.72
N ILE A 117 -27.46 -2.65 -37.56
CA ILE A 117 -26.25 -1.95 -37.16
C ILE A 117 -25.78 -1.13 -38.35
N ASN A 118 -25.92 0.19 -38.24
CA ASN A 118 -25.42 1.12 -39.25
C ASN A 118 -23.90 0.93 -39.43
N GLU A 119 -23.41 1.06 -40.66
CA GLU A 119 -22.01 0.82 -41.06
C GLU A 119 -20.99 1.53 -40.16
N LEU A 120 -21.30 2.75 -39.68
CA LEU A 120 -20.49 3.49 -38.71
C LEU A 120 -20.30 2.73 -37.38
N TRP A 121 -21.36 2.06 -36.92
CA TRP A 121 -21.34 1.29 -35.69
C TRP A 121 -20.57 -0.02 -35.86
N ASN A 122 -20.65 -0.68 -37.02
CA ASN A 122 -19.84 -1.87 -37.30
C ASN A 122 -18.33 -1.56 -37.26
N ASP A 123 -17.88 -0.49 -37.92
CA ASP A 123 -16.48 -0.06 -37.85
C ASP A 123 -16.05 0.31 -36.41
N THR A 124 -16.94 0.95 -35.67
CA THR A 124 -16.72 1.27 -34.25
C THR A 124 -16.60 -0.01 -33.40
N PHE A 125 -17.45 -1.01 -33.63
CA PHE A 125 -17.43 -2.30 -32.92
C PHE A 125 -16.12 -3.05 -33.16
N GLU A 126 -15.67 -3.13 -34.41
CA GLU A 126 -14.41 -3.79 -34.76
C GLU A 126 -13.22 -3.14 -34.05
N LYS A 127 -13.11 -1.80 -34.14
CA LYS A 127 -12.02 -1.04 -33.51
C LYS A 127 -11.99 -1.20 -31.99
N ILE A 128 -13.16 -1.16 -31.34
CA ILE A 128 -13.27 -1.36 -29.90
C ILE A 128 -12.86 -2.80 -29.54
N MET A 129 -13.30 -3.81 -30.29
CA MET A 129 -12.91 -5.20 -30.05
C MET A 129 -11.42 -5.44 -30.15
N MET A 130 -10.81 -4.97 -31.24
CA MET A 130 -9.36 -5.07 -31.41
C MET A 130 -8.61 -4.39 -30.26
N SER A 131 -9.07 -3.20 -29.84
CA SER A 131 -8.45 -2.44 -28.75
C SER A 131 -8.56 -3.16 -27.40
N VAL A 132 -9.73 -3.70 -27.06
CA VAL A 132 -9.96 -4.39 -25.78
C VAL A 132 -9.18 -5.72 -25.72
N VAL A 133 -9.18 -6.49 -26.81
CA VAL A 133 -8.41 -7.74 -26.93
C VAL A 133 -6.91 -7.45 -26.81
N LEU A 134 -6.39 -6.47 -27.55
CA LEU A 134 -4.98 -6.10 -27.52
C LEU A 134 -4.58 -5.53 -26.15
N ALA A 135 -5.41 -4.72 -25.50
CA ALA A 135 -5.14 -4.22 -24.16
C ALA A 135 -5.08 -5.34 -23.10
N TYR A 136 -5.97 -6.33 -23.18
CA TYR A 136 -5.97 -7.46 -22.25
C TYR A 136 -4.78 -8.38 -22.47
N PHE A 137 -4.63 -8.93 -23.69
CA PHE A 137 -3.55 -9.88 -23.98
C PHE A 137 -2.19 -9.22 -24.08
N GLY A 138 -2.10 -7.99 -24.58
CA GLY A 138 -0.87 -7.19 -24.58
C GLY A 138 -0.44 -6.79 -23.18
N GLY A 139 -1.38 -6.39 -22.31
CA GLY A 139 -1.12 -6.15 -20.90
C GLY A 139 -0.57 -7.40 -20.18
N ARG A 140 -1.19 -8.56 -20.40
CA ARG A 140 -0.71 -9.83 -19.82
C ARG A 140 0.66 -10.26 -20.35
N THR A 141 0.93 -10.01 -21.63
CA THR A 141 2.21 -10.35 -22.26
C THR A 141 3.33 -9.45 -21.73
N THR A 142 3.07 -8.15 -21.58
CA THR A 142 4.03 -7.19 -21.01
C THR A 142 4.28 -7.43 -19.53
N GLU A 143 3.26 -7.77 -18.74
CA GLU A 143 3.41 -8.22 -17.35
C GLU A 143 4.32 -9.44 -17.25
N LYS A 144 4.09 -10.46 -18.09
CA LYS A 144 4.90 -11.69 -18.11
C LYS A 144 6.33 -11.41 -18.54
N ALA A 145 6.53 -10.58 -19.57
CA ALA A 145 7.86 -10.19 -20.03
C ALA A 145 8.62 -9.40 -18.95
N SER A 146 7.98 -8.42 -18.31
CA SER A 146 8.59 -7.63 -17.24
C SER A 146 9.03 -8.50 -16.06
N ASN A 147 8.23 -9.49 -15.68
CA ASN A 147 8.59 -10.43 -14.61
C ASN A 147 9.80 -11.30 -14.99
N ILE A 148 9.91 -11.74 -16.24
CA ILE A 148 11.07 -12.50 -16.72
C ILE A 148 12.33 -11.62 -16.75
N PHE A 149 12.22 -10.36 -17.16
CA PHE A 149 13.34 -9.42 -17.16
C PHE A 149 13.79 -9.02 -15.75
N LYS A 150 12.88 -8.91 -14.78
CA LYS A 150 13.22 -8.64 -13.37
C LYS A 150 13.80 -9.84 -12.62
N GLN A 151 13.59 -11.05 -13.11
CA GLN A 151 14.16 -12.28 -12.53
C GLN A 151 15.54 -12.64 -13.08
N LYS A 152 16.00 -11.99 -14.15
CA LYS A 152 17.38 -12.04 -14.64
C LYS A 152 18.21 -10.92 -14.02
#